data_AF-A0A7I8V7J6-F1
#
_entry.id   AF-A0A7I8V7J6-F1
#
_cell.length_a   1.000
_cell.length_b   1.000
_cell.length_c   1.000
_cell.angle_alpha   90.00
_cell.angle_beta   90.00
_cell.angle_gamma   90.00
#
_symmetry.space_group_name_H-M   'P 1'
#
loop_
_entity.id
_entity.type
_entity.pdbx_description
1 polymer ?
#
loop_
_entity_poly.entity_id
_entity_poly.type
_entity_poly.pdbx_seq_one_letter_code
_entity_poly.pdbx_strand_id
1 'polypeptide(L)'
;MSDGGESLEEQGLGAKAEAGGTEEEQELATKTLHIQSKRFYLDVKQNKRGRFIKIAEMMLSGEKASRLNRKNRLLLPMSTAGEFRDHLTEFIEIYSSLGPANANASGTEDVKIKSESMIKDNRRYYLDLKENARGRFLRVSQTVPISNFRSQIAIPAQGMVEFRDSLTDLLKEFGTDDMESKNGKEADLPQARQIRADNKMFYFDVGQNKRGTFMRISEVRRNLRTAITIPESSWESFRDVLNDFLENKPNTTSTTTNNQEGEASSS
;
A
#
# COMPACT_ATOMS: atom_id res chain seq x y z
N MET A 1 -56.67 28.74 21.83
CA MET A 1 -56.74 28.55 20.37
C MET A 1 -56.44 29.90 19.76
N SER A 2 -55.44 30.17 18.95
CA SER A 2 -54.33 29.44 18.32
C SER A 2 -53.47 30.60 17.76
N ASP A 3 -52.15 30.58 17.93
CA ASP A 3 -51.20 30.45 16.80
C ASP A 3 -51.26 31.66 15.82
N GLY A 4 -50.25 32.50 15.61
CA GLY A 4 -48.81 32.31 15.66
C GLY A 4 -48.22 33.06 14.45
N GLY A 5 -47.09 33.74 14.63
CA GLY A 5 -46.14 33.99 13.53
C GLY A 5 -46.07 35.40 12.94
N GLU A 6 -45.29 36.28 13.58
CA GLU A 6 -44.51 37.29 12.88
C GLU A 6 -43.10 37.31 13.49
N SER A 7 -42.10 36.85 12.75
CA SER A 7 -40.68 37.07 13.07
C SER A 7 -39.84 36.92 11.80
N LEU A 8 -39.48 38.07 11.22
CA LEU A 8 -38.28 38.23 10.40
C LEU A 8 -37.07 38.20 11.35
N GLU A 9 -36.16 37.26 11.17
CA GLU A 9 -34.78 37.39 11.65
C GLU A 9 -33.81 37.04 10.52
N GLU A 10 -32.97 38.02 10.24
CA GLU A 10 -31.81 37.98 9.37
C GLU A 10 -30.58 37.50 10.18
N GLN A 11 -29.56 37.02 9.45
CA GLN A 11 -28.16 36.80 9.86
C GLN A 11 -27.79 35.41 10.40
N GLY A 12 -26.74 34.84 9.79
CA GLY A 12 -26.07 33.67 10.33
C GLY A 12 -25.14 32.95 9.35
N LEU A 13 -24.05 33.62 8.97
CA LEU A 13 -22.86 33.05 8.32
C LEU A 13 -22.49 31.66 8.85
N GLY A 14 -22.12 30.75 7.94
CA GLY A 14 -21.62 29.43 8.35
C GLY A 14 -21.12 28.51 7.24
N ALA A 15 -20.61 29.04 6.13
CA ALA A 15 -19.72 28.27 5.28
C ALA A 15 -18.49 27.89 6.12
N LYS A 16 -18.45 26.65 6.63
CA LYS A 16 -17.28 26.11 7.31
C LYS A 16 -16.63 25.06 6.43
N ALA A 17 -15.87 25.56 5.47
CA ALA A 17 -14.76 24.85 4.90
C ALA A 17 -13.65 24.66 5.97
N GLU A 18 -12.87 23.61 5.72
CA GLU A 18 -11.50 23.35 6.19
C GLU A 18 -11.28 22.62 7.53
N ALA A 19 -10.71 21.42 7.43
CA ALA A 19 -9.25 21.29 7.54
C ALA A 19 -8.77 19.92 7.06
N GLY A 20 -7.90 19.92 6.06
CA GLY A 20 -7.14 18.75 5.61
C GLY A 20 -6.76 18.81 4.14
N GLY A 21 -5.98 19.83 3.75
CA GLY A 21 -5.48 19.94 2.39
C GLY A 21 -4.62 18.74 1.98
N THR A 22 -4.95 18.15 0.85
CA THR A 22 -4.09 17.26 0.06
C THR A 22 -4.49 17.38 -1.41
N GLU A 23 -3.63 18.02 -2.21
CA GLU A 23 -3.49 17.96 -3.67
C GLU A 23 -4.70 17.43 -4.49
N GLU A 24 -5.49 18.31 -5.14
CA GLU A 24 -6.42 18.04 -6.27
C GLU A 24 -6.86 16.57 -6.46
N GLU A 25 -7.59 15.99 -5.48
CA GLU A 25 -8.19 14.67 -5.62
C GLU A 25 -9.58 14.82 -6.25
N GLN A 26 -9.74 14.36 -7.49
CA GLN A 26 -11.04 14.30 -8.18
C GLN A 26 -11.73 12.97 -7.87
N GLU A 27 -12.99 13.00 -7.45
CA GLU A 27 -13.82 11.81 -7.33
C GLU A 27 -14.45 11.48 -8.69
N LEU A 28 -14.30 10.23 -9.14
CA LEU A 28 -14.79 9.75 -10.44
C LEU A 28 -16.08 8.94 -10.29
N ALA A 29 -16.14 8.07 -9.28
CA ALA A 29 -17.30 7.25 -8.99
C ALA A 29 -17.30 6.82 -7.53
N THR A 30 -18.50 6.55 -7.01
CA THR A 30 -18.69 6.06 -5.65
C THR A 30 -19.74 4.96 -5.65
N LYS A 31 -19.39 3.78 -5.15
CA LYS A 31 -20.31 2.65 -4.96
C LYS A 31 -20.45 2.34 -3.47
N THR A 32 -21.69 2.17 -3.01
CA THR A 32 -21.97 1.86 -1.61
C THR A 32 -22.51 0.43 -1.51
N LEU A 33 -21.95 -0.36 -0.59
CA LEU A 33 -22.38 -1.72 -0.30
C LEU A 33 -22.88 -1.82 1.14
N HIS A 34 -24.01 -2.47 1.34
CA HIS A 34 -24.61 -2.71 2.64
C HIS A 34 -24.56 -4.20 2.95
N ILE A 35 -23.60 -4.61 3.77
CA ILE A 35 -23.34 -6.01 4.08
C ILE A 35 -23.52 -6.20 5.58
N GLN A 36 -24.57 -6.92 5.97
CA GLN A 36 -24.97 -7.11 7.37
C GLN A 36 -25.13 -5.75 8.10
N SER A 37 -24.43 -5.53 9.22
CA SER A 37 -24.45 -4.28 10.00
C SER A 37 -23.36 -3.29 9.58
N LYS A 38 -22.71 -3.51 8.44
CA LYS A 38 -21.63 -2.67 7.91
C LYS A 38 -22.02 -2.05 6.59
N ARG A 39 -21.49 -0.85 6.35
CA ARG A 39 -21.56 -0.17 5.06
C ARG A 39 -20.14 0.05 4.54
N PHE A 40 -19.90 -0.31 3.29
CA PHE A 40 -18.64 -0.07 2.61
C PHE A 40 -18.84 0.99 1.53
N TYR A 41 -17.94 1.96 1.48
CA TYR A 41 -17.86 2.95 0.42
C TYR A 41 -16.63 2.65 -0.43
N LEU A 42 -16.83 2.48 -1.73
CA LEU A 42 -15.79 2.26 -2.72
C LEU A 42 -15.75 3.50 -3.61
N ASP A 43 -14.84 4.42 -3.31
CA ASP A 43 -14.69 5.68 -4.03
C ASP A 43 -13.52 5.54 -5.01
N VAL A 44 -13.79 5.61 -6.31
CA VAL A 44 -12.75 5.77 -7.34
C VAL A 44 -12.36 7.24 -7.37
N LYS A 45 -11.09 7.50 -7.08
CA LYS A 45 -10.50 8.84 -7.04
C LYS A 45 -9.31 8.93 -7.99
N GLN A 46 -9.03 10.12 -8.48
CA GLN A 46 -7.90 10.42 -9.33
C GLN A 46 -7.11 11.58 -8.73
N ASN A 47 -5.79 11.42 -8.66
CA ASN A 47 -4.88 12.49 -8.30
C ASN A 47 -3.74 12.57 -9.32
N LYS A 48 -2.77 13.45 -9.08
CA LYS A 48 -1.58 13.64 -9.95
C LYS A 48 -0.74 12.38 -10.15
N ARG A 49 -0.89 11.37 -9.29
CA ARG A 49 -0.15 10.09 -9.34
C ARG A 49 -0.91 8.98 -10.04
N GLY A 50 -2.18 9.21 -10.39
CA GLY A 50 -3.04 8.24 -11.08
C GLY A 50 -4.36 8.01 -10.37
N ARG A 51 -5.09 6.99 -10.85
CA ARG A 51 -6.37 6.56 -10.27
C ARG A 51 -6.16 5.53 -9.16
N PHE A 52 -7.03 5.56 -8.17
CA PHE A 52 -7.04 4.60 -7.07
C PHE A 52 -8.45 4.43 -6.52
N ILE A 53 -8.70 3.28 -5.89
CA ILE A 53 -9.94 2.99 -5.18
C ILE A 53 -9.69 3.17 -3.68
N LYS A 54 -10.46 4.05 -3.05
CA LYS A 54 -10.52 4.21 -1.61
C LYS A 54 -11.69 3.38 -1.08
N ILE A 55 -11.39 2.40 -0.24
CA ILE A 55 -12.40 1.56 0.40
C ILE A 55 -12.53 2.01 1.86
N ALA A 56 -13.71 2.44 2.30
CA ALA A 56 -13.98 2.79 3.69
C ALA A 56 -15.03 1.85 4.28
N GLU A 57 -14.73 1.26 5.43
CA GLU A 57 -15.69 0.51 6.23
C GLU A 57 -16.30 1.41 7.30
N MET A 58 -17.64 1.48 7.33
CA MET A 58 -18.41 2.14 8.37
C MET A 58 -19.32 1.16 9.09
N MET A 59 -19.29 1.16 10.42
CA MET A 59 -20.30 0.48 11.24
C MET A 59 -21.51 1.39 11.45
N LEU A 60 -22.71 0.80 11.38
CA LEU A 60 -23.97 1.54 11.41
C LEU A 60 -24.42 2.01 12.83
N SER A 61 -23.78 1.57 13.92
CA SER A 61 -24.19 2.01 15.28
C SER A 61 -23.12 1.84 16.38
N GLY A 62 -23.09 2.80 17.33
CA GLY A 62 -22.33 2.81 18.59
C GLY A 62 -21.21 3.87 18.68
N GLU A 63 -20.93 4.44 19.86
CA GLU A 63 -19.83 5.43 20.07
C GLU A 63 -18.45 4.91 19.63
N LYS A 64 -18.22 3.59 19.74
CA LYS A 64 -17.02 2.91 19.23
C LYS A 64 -16.94 2.87 17.69
N ALA A 65 -18.07 3.02 16.99
CA ALA A 65 -18.10 3.07 15.53
C ALA A 65 -17.40 4.33 15.00
N SER A 66 -17.60 5.51 15.60
CA SER A 66 -17.02 6.77 15.10
C SER A 66 -15.49 6.78 15.10
N ARG A 67 -14.83 6.27 16.15
CA ARG A 67 -13.36 6.17 16.21
C ARG A 67 -12.80 5.08 15.29
N LEU A 68 -13.53 3.98 15.13
CA LEU A 68 -13.12 2.85 14.30
C LEU A 68 -13.28 3.17 12.80
N ASN A 69 -14.35 3.88 12.43
CA ASN A 69 -14.65 4.31 11.06
C ASN A 69 -13.56 5.22 10.45
N ARG A 70 -12.81 6.00 11.25
CA ARG A 70 -11.70 6.83 10.73
C ARG A 70 -10.45 6.03 10.36
N LYS A 71 -10.26 4.84 10.95
CA LYS A 71 -9.07 3.99 10.76
C LYS A 71 -9.31 2.83 9.79
N ASN A 72 -10.57 2.48 9.55
CA ASN A 72 -10.92 1.35 8.69
C ASN A 72 -11.07 1.76 7.23
N ARG A 73 -9.95 2.14 6.60
CA ARG A 73 -9.90 2.47 5.18
C ARG A 73 -8.69 1.90 4.48
N LEU A 74 -8.85 1.49 3.24
CA LEU A 74 -7.77 1.05 2.36
C LEU A 74 -7.66 2.00 1.17
N LEU A 75 -6.43 2.16 0.66
CA LEU A 75 -6.14 2.93 -0.54
C LEU A 75 -5.44 2.01 -1.54
N LEU A 76 -6.21 1.52 -2.52
CA LEU A 76 -5.74 0.55 -3.50
C LEU A 76 -5.49 1.23 -4.85
N PRO A 77 -4.26 1.20 -5.39
CA PRO A 77 -4.02 1.49 -6.81
C PRO A 77 -4.88 0.57 -7.69
N MET A 78 -5.25 1.01 -8.90
CA MET A 78 -6.11 0.22 -9.81
C MET A 78 -5.55 -1.19 -10.07
N SER A 79 -4.23 -1.32 -10.27
CA SER A 79 -3.58 -2.62 -10.46
C SER A 79 -3.79 -3.55 -9.25
N THR A 80 -3.61 -3.04 -8.02
CA THR A 80 -3.81 -3.81 -6.79
C THR A 80 -5.29 -4.12 -6.55
N ALA A 81 -6.20 -3.25 -6.99
CA ALA A 81 -7.64 -3.56 -6.94
C ALA A 81 -8.01 -4.70 -7.89
N GLY A 82 -7.34 -4.81 -9.05
CA GLY A 82 -7.44 -5.96 -9.96
C GLY A 82 -6.98 -7.26 -9.32
N GLU A 83 -5.77 -7.29 -8.76
CA GLU A 83 -5.27 -8.44 -8.00
C GLU A 83 -6.20 -8.81 -6.84
N PHE A 84 -6.74 -7.82 -6.13
CA PHE A 84 -7.67 -8.06 -5.03
C PHE A 84 -8.97 -8.70 -5.50
N ARG A 85 -9.53 -8.28 -6.63
CA ARG A 85 -10.71 -8.90 -7.25
C ARG A 85 -10.44 -10.38 -7.58
N ASP A 86 -9.26 -10.70 -8.09
CA ASP A 86 -8.92 -12.08 -8.45
C ASP A 86 -8.81 -12.98 -7.21
N HIS A 87 -8.11 -12.52 -6.17
CA HIS A 87 -8.09 -13.22 -4.89
C HIS A 87 -9.47 -13.37 -4.25
N LEU A 88 -10.37 -12.38 -4.40
CA LEU A 88 -11.75 -12.53 -3.92
C LEU A 88 -12.45 -13.73 -4.56
N THR A 89 -12.19 -14.02 -5.84
CA THR A 89 -12.74 -15.20 -6.53
C THR A 89 -12.26 -16.48 -5.86
N GLU A 90 -10.95 -16.61 -5.58
CA GLU A 90 -10.38 -17.75 -4.87
C GLU A 90 -10.96 -17.90 -3.45
N PHE A 91 -11.09 -16.80 -2.71
CA PHE A 91 -11.67 -16.82 -1.36
C PHE A 91 -13.16 -17.21 -1.37
N ILE A 92 -13.92 -16.82 -2.40
CA ILE A 92 -15.33 -17.19 -2.58
C ILE A 92 -15.46 -18.70 -2.84
N GLU A 93 -14.59 -19.26 -3.69
CA GLU A 93 -14.57 -20.70 -3.97
C GLU A 93 -14.25 -21.51 -2.71
N ILE A 94 -13.22 -21.10 -1.98
CA ILE A 94 -12.88 -21.71 -0.69
C ILE A 94 -14.08 -21.61 0.25
N TYR A 95 -14.66 -20.42 0.44
CA TYR A 95 -15.82 -20.24 1.31
C TYR A 95 -17.02 -21.10 0.93
N SER A 96 -17.27 -21.30 -0.36
CA SER A 96 -18.35 -22.15 -0.88
C SER A 96 -18.09 -23.63 -0.63
N SER A 97 -16.81 -24.04 -0.59
CA SER A 97 -16.41 -25.42 -0.26
C SER A 97 -16.47 -25.73 1.24
N LEU A 98 -16.48 -24.70 2.09
CA LEU A 98 -16.53 -24.88 3.53
C LEU A 98 -17.95 -25.22 3.97
N GLY A 99 -18.09 -26.28 4.78
CA GLY A 99 -19.36 -26.64 5.42
C GLY A 99 -19.90 -25.57 6.39
N PRO A 100 -21.05 -25.81 7.05
CA PRO A 100 -21.64 -24.88 8.00
C PRO A 100 -20.62 -24.43 9.05
N ALA A 101 -20.69 -23.17 9.46
CA ALA A 101 -19.75 -22.59 10.43
C ALA A 101 -19.81 -23.39 11.73
N ASN A 102 -18.64 -23.70 12.30
CA ASN A 102 -18.58 -24.48 13.52
C ASN A 102 -18.97 -23.58 14.70
N ALA A 103 -20.21 -23.70 15.17
CA ALA A 103 -20.72 -22.98 16.34
C ALA A 103 -19.92 -23.28 17.64
N ASN A 104 -19.09 -24.32 17.63
CA ASN A 104 -18.24 -24.74 18.74
C ASN A 104 -16.84 -24.08 18.75
N ALA A 105 -16.58 -23.10 17.88
CA ALA A 105 -15.37 -22.26 17.95
C ALA A 105 -15.45 -21.30 19.16
N SER A 106 -15.46 -21.86 20.37
CA SER A 106 -15.40 -21.17 21.66
C SER A 106 -13.97 -20.71 22.00
N GLY A 107 -13.17 -20.41 20.99
CA GLY A 107 -11.86 -19.80 21.17
C GLY A 107 -12.00 -18.28 21.18
N THR A 108 -11.30 -17.61 22.09
CA THR A 108 -11.17 -16.14 22.12
C THR A 108 -10.44 -15.57 20.90
N GLU A 109 -9.91 -16.42 20.00
CA GLU A 109 -9.10 -16.04 18.85
C GLU A 109 -9.75 -16.44 17.52
N ASP A 110 -9.67 -15.53 16.55
CA ASP A 110 -10.10 -15.76 15.16
C ASP A 110 -9.29 -16.91 14.53
N VAL A 111 -9.95 -18.00 14.12
CA VAL A 111 -9.31 -19.10 13.40
C VAL A 111 -9.01 -18.66 11.97
N LYS A 112 -7.74 -18.75 11.56
CA LYS A 112 -7.31 -18.40 10.20
C LYS A 112 -7.50 -19.59 9.27
N ILE A 113 -8.30 -19.42 8.21
CA ILE A 113 -8.62 -20.46 7.22
C ILE A 113 -7.65 -20.40 6.03
N LYS A 114 -7.51 -19.22 5.42
CA LYS A 114 -6.65 -18.99 4.25
C LYS A 114 -6.00 -17.63 4.36
N SER A 115 -4.80 -17.49 3.81
CA SER A 115 -4.11 -16.20 3.76
C SER A 115 -3.40 -16.01 2.44
N GLU A 116 -3.46 -14.77 1.95
CA GLU A 116 -2.73 -14.30 0.78
C GLU A 116 -2.10 -12.94 1.07
N SER A 117 -1.16 -12.52 0.22
CA SER A 117 -0.58 -11.19 0.32
C SER A 117 -0.27 -10.57 -1.04
N MET A 118 -0.57 -9.28 -1.16
CA MET A 118 -0.23 -8.46 -2.32
C MET A 118 0.81 -7.42 -1.90
N ILE A 119 1.72 -7.07 -2.80
CA ILE A 119 2.75 -6.04 -2.57
C ILE A 119 2.68 -5.05 -3.72
N LYS A 120 2.55 -3.77 -3.40
CA LYS A 120 2.67 -2.68 -4.38
C LYS A 120 3.53 -1.57 -3.79
N ASP A 121 4.59 -1.21 -4.50
CA ASP A 121 5.60 -0.23 -4.06
C ASP A 121 6.15 -0.58 -2.66
N ASN A 122 5.83 0.25 -1.65
CA ASN A 122 6.20 0.07 -0.25
C ASN A 122 4.98 -0.22 0.65
N ARG A 123 3.90 -0.74 0.06
CA ARG A 123 2.67 -1.13 0.77
C ARG A 123 2.49 -2.63 0.64
N ARG A 124 2.16 -3.26 1.77
CA ARG A 124 1.82 -4.68 1.80
C ARG A 124 0.37 -4.84 2.25
N TYR A 125 -0.36 -5.67 1.53
CA TYR A 125 -1.74 -6.00 1.83
C TYR A 125 -1.78 -7.47 2.22
N TYR A 126 -2.37 -7.76 3.37
CA TYR A 126 -2.60 -9.12 3.86
C TYR A 126 -4.08 -9.41 3.81
N LEU A 127 -4.46 -10.52 3.19
CA LEU A 127 -5.83 -10.98 3.05
C LEU A 127 -5.97 -12.25 3.87
N ASP A 128 -6.71 -12.19 4.98
CA ASP A 128 -6.88 -13.32 5.89
C ASP A 128 -8.37 -13.71 5.94
N LEU A 129 -8.75 -14.85 5.37
CA LEU A 129 -10.07 -15.43 5.59
C LEU A 129 -10.07 -16.08 6.97
N LYS A 130 -10.97 -15.63 7.84
CA LYS A 130 -11.04 -16.00 9.25
C LYS A 130 -12.45 -16.44 9.65
N GLU A 131 -12.53 -17.27 10.68
CA GLU A 131 -13.77 -17.70 11.33
C GLU A 131 -13.76 -17.29 12.79
N ASN A 132 -14.86 -16.69 13.26
CA ASN A 132 -15.10 -16.37 14.66
C ASN A 132 -16.52 -16.78 15.07
N ALA A 133 -16.88 -16.55 16.34
CA ALA A 133 -18.21 -16.87 16.87
C ALA A 133 -19.38 -16.18 16.14
N ARG A 134 -19.13 -15.09 15.39
CA ARG A 134 -20.14 -14.37 14.59
C ARG A 134 -20.20 -14.85 13.14
N GLY A 135 -19.30 -15.73 12.72
CA GLY A 135 -19.21 -16.29 11.38
C GLY A 135 -17.86 -16.03 10.71
N ARG A 136 -17.84 -16.18 9.38
CA ARG A 136 -16.63 -16.04 8.57
C ARG A 136 -16.51 -14.63 7.98
N PHE A 137 -15.29 -14.13 7.90
CA PHE A 137 -14.99 -12.82 7.34
C PHE A 137 -13.59 -12.76 6.75
N LEU A 138 -13.43 -11.96 5.70
CA LEU A 138 -12.14 -11.65 5.10
C LEU A 138 -11.59 -10.36 5.73
N ARG A 139 -10.46 -10.47 6.43
CA ARG A 139 -9.73 -9.32 6.96
C ARG A 139 -8.69 -8.88 5.93
N VAL A 140 -8.80 -7.64 5.47
CA VAL A 140 -7.80 -7.04 4.57
C VAL A 140 -7.04 -5.97 5.35
N SER A 141 -5.75 -6.21 5.60
CA SER A 141 -4.86 -5.30 6.34
C SER A 141 -3.83 -4.70 5.42
N GLN A 142 -3.73 -3.37 5.40
CA GLN A 142 -2.66 -2.64 4.74
C GLN A 142 -1.61 -2.23 5.77
N THR A 143 -0.34 -2.49 5.48
CA THR A 143 0.79 -2.00 6.26
C THR A 143 1.76 -1.22 5.39
N VAL A 144 2.28 -0.12 5.96
CA VAL A 144 3.38 0.66 5.37
C VAL A 144 4.56 0.57 6.34
N PRO A 145 5.59 -0.26 6.05
CA PRO A 145 6.67 -0.55 7.00
C PRO A 145 7.36 0.69 7.56
N ILE A 146 7.51 1.74 6.75
CA ILE A 146 8.23 2.97 7.12
C ILE A 146 7.39 3.87 8.04
N SER A 147 6.09 3.96 7.81
CA SER A 147 5.21 4.89 8.53
C SER A 147 4.62 4.28 9.80
N ASN A 148 4.86 2.98 10.05
CA ASN A 148 4.09 2.15 10.97
C ASN A 148 2.56 2.32 10.82
N PHE A 149 2.13 2.78 9.63
CA PHE A 149 0.73 3.02 9.34
C PHE A 149 0.09 1.67 9.03
N ARG A 150 -0.93 1.34 9.79
CA ARG A 150 -1.75 0.17 9.59
C ARG A 150 -3.21 0.59 9.50
N SER A 151 -3.86 0.13 8.44
CA SER A 151 -5.30 0.21 8.31
C SER A 151 -5.83 -1.15 7.91
N GLN A 152 -7.09 -1.41 8.24
CA GLN A 152 -7.71 -2.69 7.93
C GLN A 152 -9.21 -2.53 7.75
N ILE A 153 -9.79 -3.41 6.95
CA ILE A 153 -11.22 -3.61 6.86
C ILE A 153 -11.54 -5.09 7.07
N ALA A 154 -12.76 -5.39 7.47
CA ALA A 154 -13.26 -6.74 7.67
C ALA A 154 -14.58 -6.93 6.92
N ILE A 155 -14.51 -7.64 5.81
CA ILE A 155 -15.63 -7.92 4.90
C ILE A 155 -16.29 -9.23 5.33
N PRO A 156 -17.58 -9.25 5.70
CA PRO A 156 -18.28 -10.51 5.95
C PRO A 156 -18.21 -11.43 4.73
N ALA A 157 -17.98 -12.74 4.94
CA ALA A 157 -17.76 -13.69 3.84
C ALA A 157 -18.93 -13.71 2.84
N GLN A 158 -20.17 -13.57 3.34
CA GLN A 158 -21.39 -13.50 2.54
C GLN A 158 -21.38 -12.34 1.53
N GLY A 159 -20.70 -11.23 1.83
CA GLY A 159 -20.63 -10.06 0.95
C GLY A 159 -19.41 -10.04 0.03
N MET A 160 -18.58 -11.09 0.01
CA MET A 160 -17.40 -11.14 -0.87
C MET A 160 -17.77 -11.11 -2.35
N VAL A 161 -18.89 -11.76 -2.72
CA VAL A 161 -19.40 -11.78 -4.10
C VAL A 161 -19.79 -10.37 -4.56
N GLU A 162 -20.60 -9.67 -3.76
CA GLU A 162 -21.00 -8.28 -4.05
C GLU A 162 -19.79 -7.34 -4.13
N PHE A 163 -18.78 -7.57 -3.28
CA PHE A 163 -17.54 -6.81 -3.30
C PHE A 163 -16.73 -7.05 -4.58
N ARG A 164 -16.59 -8.32 -4.99
CA ARG A 164 -15.91 -8.72 -6.24
C ARG A 164 -16.61 -8.12 -7.45
N ASP A 165 -17.93 -8.22 -7.53
CA ASP A 165 -18.71 -7.73 -8.66
C ASP A 165 -18.61 -6.20 -8.75
N SER A 166 -18.67 -5.52 -7.59
CA SER A 166 -18.47 -4.08 -7.51
C SER A 166 -17.08 -3.62 -7.93
N LEU A 167 -16.03 -4.32 -7.50
CA LEU A 167 -14.68 -4.05 -8.00
C LEU A 167 -14.58 -4.32 -9.51
N THR A 168 -15.24 -5.37 -10.01
CA THR A 168 -15.24 -5.71 -11.43
C THR A 168 -15.87 -4.60 -12.27
N ASP A 169 -17.02 -4.06 -11.86
CA ASP A 169 -17.68 -2.95 -12.54
C ASP A 169 -16.77 -1.71 -12.56
N LEU A 170 -16.25 -1.33 -11.39
CA LEU A 170 -15.38 -0.16 -11.26
C LEU A 170 -14.06 -0.31 -12.05
N LEU A 171 -13.50 -1.52 -12.10
CA LEU A 171 -12.30 -1.82 -12.87
C LEU A 171 -12.58 -1.85 -14.37
N LYS A 172 -13.78 -2.27 -14.82
CA LYS A 172 -14.16 -2.20 -16.23
C LYS A 172 -14.36 -0.77 -16.70
N GLU A 173 -14.99 0.06 -15.88
CA GLU A 173 -15.33 1.44 -16.23
C GLU A 173 -14.16 2.42 -16.06
N PHE A 174 -13.41 2.29 -14.97
CA PHE A 174 -12.34 3.23 -14.60
C PHE A 174 -10.94 2.61 -14.64
N GLY A 175 -10.84 1.32 -14.99
CA GLY A 175 -9.59 0.60 -15.17
C GLY A 175 -8.63 1.35 -16.07
N THR A 176 -7.35 1.16 -15.81
CA THR A 176 -6.27 1.87 -16.48
C THR A 176 -5.99 1.37 -17.89
N ASP A 177 -6.86 0.59 -18.53
CA ASP A 177 -6.67 0.15 -19.92
C ASP A 177 -6.49 1.34 -20.88
N ASP A 178 -6.99 2.53 -20.55
CA ASP A 178 -6.81 3.77 -21.33
C ASP A 178 -5.83 4.80 -20.75
N MET A 179 -5.28 4.59 -19.56
CA MET A 179 -4.36 5.56 -18.90
C MET A 179 -2.99 4.96 -18.52
N GLU A 180 -2.86 3.64 -18.42
CA GLU A 180 -1.57 2.94 -18.52
C GLU A 180 -1.19 2.73 -19.99
N SER A 181 -2.16 2.69 -20.92
CA SER A 181 -1.90 2.59 -22.36
C SER A 181 -1.70 3.95 -23.05
N LYS A 182 -2.30 5.05 -22.55
CA LYS A 182 -2.02 6.43 -23.03
C LYS A 182 -1.00 7.21 -22.20
N ASN A 183 -0.64 6.74 -21.01
CA ASN A 183 0.72 6.93 -20.46
C ASN A 183 1.61 5.74 -20.85
N GLY A 184 1.41 5.25 -22.08
CA GLY A 184 2.27 4.29 -22.72
C GLY A 184 3.71 4.74 -22.55
N LYS A 185 4.51 3.77 -22.09
CA LYS A 185 5.84 3.84 -21.53
C LYS A 185 5.83 4.03 -20.00
N GLU A 186 5.93 2.90 -19.28
CA GLU A 186 7.16 2.70 -18.50
C GLU A 186 8.27 3.31 -19.35
N ALA A 187 8.76 4.51 -18.98
CA ALA A 187 9.51 5.39 -19.88
C ALA A 187 10.86 4.78 -20.29
N ASP A 188 10.88 3.64 -20.99
CA ASP A 188 12.00 2.70 -21.12
C ASP A 188 12.94 2.80 -19.90
N LEU A 189 12.34 2.87 -18.70
CA LEU A 189 13.10 3.28 -17.53
C LEU A 189 13.93 2.07 -17.15
N PRO A 190 15.22 2.26 -16.86
CA PRO A 190 16.10 1.15 -16.52
C PRO A 190 15.48 0.29 -15.42
N GLN A 191 15.50 -1.02 -15.63
CA GLN A 191 15.00 -1.98 -14.65
C GLN A 191 15.67 -1.72 -13.29
N ALA A 192 14.86 -1.70 -12.23
CA ALA A 192 15.35 -1.50 -10.87
C ALA A 192 16.46 -2.51 -10.54
N ARG A 193 17.55 -2.02 -9.96
CA ARG A 193 18.70 -2.84 -9.56
C ARG A 193 18.83 -2.86 -8.05
N GLN A 194 19.47 -3.89 -7.52
CA GLN A 194 19.82 -3.98 -6.11
C GLN A 194 21.22 -4.54 -5.92
N ILE A 195 21.90 -4.07 -4.89
CA ILE A 195 23.17 -4.65 -4.46
C ILE A 195 23.14 -4.86 -2.95
N ARG A 196 23.82 -5.91 -2.50
CA ARG A 196 24.07 -6.15 -1.08
C ARG A 196 25.48 -5.69 -0.76
N ALA A 197 25.63 -4.86 0.27
CA ALA A 197 26.92 -4.48 0.81
C ALA A 197 26.88 -4.63 2.34
N ASP A 198 27.77 -5.44 2.88
CA ASP A 198 27.80 -5.84 4.29
C ASP A 198 26.43 -6.38 4.78
N ASN A 199 25.87 -5.74 5.81
CA ASN A 199 24.55 -6.02 6.38
C ASN A 199 23.48 -5.04 5.88
N LYS A 200 23.66 -4.48 4.69
CA LYS A 200 22.76 -3.51 4.06
C LYS A 200 22.36 -3.94 2.65
N MET A 201 21.14 -3.60 2.26
CA MET A 201 20.64 -3.72 0.90
C MET A 201 20.46 -2.33 0.31
N PHE A 202 21.01 -2.09 -0.87
CA PHE A 202 20.80 -0.87 -1.63
C PHE A 202 19.89 -1.16 -2.82
N TYR A 203 18.83 -0.39 -2.96
CA TYR A 203 17.89 -0.47 -4.10
C TYR A 203 18.03 0.79 -4.95
N PHE A 204 18.07 0.60 -6.27
CA PHE A 204 18.22 1.66 -7.27
C PHE A 204 16.97 1.64 -8.15
N ASP A 205 16.05 2.55 -7.84
CA ASP A 205 14.78 2.67 -8.55
C ASP A 205 14.84 3.90 -9.47
N VAL A 206 14.67 3.75 -10.78
CA VAL A 206 14.49 4.89 -11.66
C VAL A 206 13.00 5.22 -11.74
N GLY A 207 12.66 6.48 -11.49
CA GLY A 207 11.30 6.98 -11.57
C GLY A 207 11.23 8.26 -12.39
N GLN A 208 10.04 8.59 -12.85
CA GLN A 208 9.79 9.83 -13.58
C GLN A 208 8.64 10.59 -12.90
N ASN A 209 8.79 11.90 -12.79
CA ASN A 209 7.73 12.80 -12.34
C ASN A 209 7.70 14.07 -13.22
N LYS A 210 6.82 15.03 -12.92
CA LYS A 210 6.70 16.28 -13.70
C LYS A 210 7.98 17.13 -13.76
N ARG A 211 8.95 16.89 -12.87
CA ARG A 211 10.25 17.58 -12.83
C ARG A 211 11.33 16.86 -13.65
N GLY A 212 11.02 15.67 -14.19
CA GLY A 212 11.95 14.85 -14.97
C GLY A 212 12.17 13.47 -14.37
N THR A 213 13.11 12.74 -14.97
CA THR A 213 13.55 11.42 -14.49
C THR A 213 14.52 11.58 -13.32
N PHE A 214 14.48 10.64 -12.39
CA PHE A 214 15.36 10.60 -11.24
C PHE A 214 15.64 9.17 -10.83
N MET A 215 16.79 8.96 -10.17
CA MET A 215 17.13 7.71 -9.52
C MET A 215 16.95 7.87 -8.02
N ARG A 216 16.23 6.95 -7.40
CA ARG A 216 16.13 6.85 -5.94
C ARG A 216 17.02 5.71 -5.46
N ILE A 217 18.01 6.04 -4.66
CA ILE A 217 18.88 5.05 -4.00
C ILE A 217 18.38 4.88 -2.57
N SER A 218 17.92 3.69 -2.22
CA SER A 218 17.45 3.36 -0.86
C SER A 218 18.45 2.45 -0.16
N GLU A 219 19.01 2.89 0.96
CA GLU A 219 19.74 2.03 1.90
C GLU A 219 18.75 1.40 2.88
N VAL A 220 18.78 0.07 3.00
CA VAL A 220 17.92 -0.71 3.90
C VAL A 220 18.77 -1.56 4.84
N ARG A 221 18.58 -1.39 6.15
CA ARG A 221 19.22 -2.19 7.20
C ARG A 221 18.20 -2.58 8.27
N ARG A 222 17.89 -3.89 8.39
CA ARG A 222 16.89 -4.42 9.34
C ARG A 222 15.56 -3.65 9.22
N ASN A 223 15.34 -2.66 10.09
CA ASN A 223 14.12 -1.84 10.18
C ASN A 223 14.35 -0.35 9.82
N LEU A 224 15.57 0.03 9.45
CA LEU A 224 15.93 1.39 9.06
C LEU A 224 16.02 1.45 7.54
N ARG A 225 15.33 2.42 6.95
CA ARG A 225 15.44 2.75 5.52
C ARG A 225 15.68 4.24 5.36
N THR A 226 16.78 4.57 4.71
CA THR A 226 17.12 5.93 4.28
C THR A 226 17.19 5.94 2.76
N ALA A 227 16.91 7.07 2.14
CA ALA A 227 16.98 7.19 0.69
C ALA A 227 17.38 8.59 0.26
N ILE A 228 18.07 8.66 -0.88
CA ILE A 228 18.36 9.89 -1.60
C ILE A 228 17.69 9.84 -2.98
N THR A 229 17.42 11.01 -3.54
CA THR A 229 16.87 11.16 -4.90
C THR A 229 17.84 11.99 -5.72
N ILE A 230 18.29 11.44 -6.84
CA ILE A 230 19.28 12.05 -7.72
C ILE A 230 18.60 12.31 -9.06
N PRO A 231 18.50 13.59 -9.50
CA PRO A 231 17.94 13.90 -10.81
C PRO A 231 18.83 13.31 -11.92
N GLU A 232 18.22 12.91 -13.04
CA GLU A 232 18.93 12.33 -14.20
C GLU A 232 20.08 13.22 -14.69
N SER A 233 19.90 14.53 -14.66
CA SER A 233 20.91 15.52 -15.02
C SER A 233 22.21 15.46 -14.19
N SER A 234 22.21 14.76 -13.06
CA SER A 234 23.37 14.66 -12.16
C SER A 234 23.99 13.27 -12.11
N TRP A 235 23.46 12.28 -12.85
CA TRP A 235 23.97 10.90 -12.78
C TRP A 235 25.44 10.79 -13.21
N GLU A 236 25.83 11.50 -14.28
CA GLU A 236 27.22 11.52 -14.76
C GLU A 236 28.16 12.07 -13.69
N SER A 237 27.82 13.22 -13.07
CA SER A 237 28.62 13.80 -11.99
C SER A 237 28.75 12.88 -10.78
N PHE A 238 27.68 12.17 -10.41
CA PHE A 238 27.74 11.17 -9.33
C PHE A 238 28.66 9.99 -9.69
N ARG A 239 28.59 9.50 -10.94
CA ARG A 239 29.48 8.46 -11.44
C ARG A 239 30.94 8.92 -11.41
N ASP A 240 31.22 10.13 -11.88
CA ASP A 240 32.58 10.64 -11.98
C ASP A 240 33.21 10.81 -10.59
N VAL A 241 32.46 11.36 -9.62
CA VAL A 241 32.90 11.40 -8.21
C VAL A 241 33.19 10.00 -7.65
N LEU A 242 32.36 9.01 -7.96
CA LEU A 242 32.62 7.62 -7.54
C LEU A 242 33.87 7.03 -8.21
N ASN A 243 34.09 7.30 -9.49
CA ASN A 243 35.29 6.86 -10.21
C ASN A 243 36.55 7.50 -9.63
N ASP A 244 36.53 8.79 -9.31
CA ASP A 244 37.65 9.48 -8.66
C ASP A 244 38.04 8.79 -7.34
N PHE A 245 37.05 8.35 -6.54
CA PHE A 245 37.30 7.59 -5.32
C PHE A 245 37.88 6.20 -5.58
N LEU A 246 37.52 5.56 -6.70
CA LEU A 246 38.04 4.25 -7.08
C LEU A 246 39.49 4.35 -7.55
N GLU A 247 39.82 5.37 -8.33
CA GLU A 247 41.17 5.62 -8.87
C GLU A 247 42.15 6.07 -7.78
N ASN A 248 41.69 6.91 -6.84
CA ASN A 248 42.50 7.42 -5.74
C ASN A 248 42.47 6.51 -4.50
N LYS A 249 41.96 5.28 -4.60
CA LYS A 249 41.92 4.36 -3.47
C LYS A 249 43.37 4.08 -3.04
N PRO A 250 43.78 4.42 -1.80
CA PRO A 250 45.12 4.11 -1.34
C PRO A 250 45.29 2.59 -1.40
N ASN A 251 46.28 2.12 -2.15
CA ASN A 251 46.66 0.71 -2.19
C ASN A 251 47.00 0.26 -0.78
N THR A 252 46.03 -0.31 -0.07
CA THR A 252 46.28 -1.02 1.17
C THR A 252 46.84 -2.39 0.79
N THR A 253 48.05 -2.40 0.25
CA THR A 253 48.87 -3.61 0.18
C THR A 253 49.21 -3.98 1.62
N SER A 254 48.55 -5.03 2.11
CA SER A 254 48.96 -5.78 3.28
C SER A 254 50.39 -6.29 3.04
N THR A 255 51.37 -5.65 3.68
CA THR A 255 52.72 -6.20 3.84
C THR A 255 52.62 -7.44 4.73
N THR A 256 52.49 -8.62 4.12
CA THR A 256 52.79 -9.87 4.80
C THR A 256 54.31 -9.98 4.87
N THR A 257 54.87 -9.67 6.04
CA THR A 257 56.24 -9.95 6.40
C THR A 257 56.42 -11.48 6.45
N ASN A 258 56.94 -12.07 5.39
CA ASN A 258 57.47 -13.44 5.45
C ASN A 258 58.82 -13.39 6.17
N ASN A 259 58.81 -13.70 7.46
CA ASN A 259 60.00 -14.13 8.18
C ASN A 259 60.42 -15.49 7.60
N GLN A 260 61.53 -15.51 6.85
CA GLN A 260 62.26 -16.75 6.59
C GLN A 260 63.02 -17.11 7.87
N GLU A 261 62.53 -18.14 8.57
CA GLU A 261 63.30 -18.88 9.55
C GLU A 261 64.50 -19.52 8.85
N GLY A 262 65.69 -19.23 9.37
CA GLY A 262 66.91 -19.93 9.01
C GLY A 262 66.92 -21.29 9.70
N GLU A 263 67.11 -22.35 8.92
CA GLU A 263 67.53 -23.64 9.44
C GLU A 263 68.92 -23.96 8.87
N ALA A 264 69.85 -24.14 9.80
CA ALA A 264 71.28 -24.21 9.61
C ALA A 264 71.73 -25.51 8.94
N SER A 265 72.78 -25.42 8.12
CA SER A 265 73.64 -26.55 7.79
C SER A 265 75.11 -26.15 7.97
N SER A 266 75.74 -26.71 9.01
CA SER A 266 77.18 -26.94 9.13
C SER A 266 77.37 -27.89 10.32
N SER A 267 77.69 -29.16 10.05
CA SER A 267 79.04 -29.75 10.22
C SER A 267 79.37 -30.10 11.67
#